data_AF-A0A833Z6L6-F1
#
_entry.id   AF-A0A833Z6L6-F1
#
_cell.length_a   1.000
_cell.length_b   1.000
_cell.length_c   1.000
_cell.angle_alpha   90.00
_cell.angle_beta   90.00
_cell.angle_gamma   90.00
#
_symmetry.space_group_name_H-M   'P 1'
#
loop_
_entity.id
_entity.type
_entity.pdbx_description
1 polymer ?
#
loop_
_entity_poly.entity_id
_entity_poly.type
_entity_poly.pdbx_seq_one_letter_code
_entity_poly.pdbx_strand_id
1 'polypeptide(L)'
;MFRRSFNSFCAGEEKRVGTRTVFVGNRPDSAAEVYIAQRFCDNRIVSSKYTLWNFLPKNLFEQFRRIANFYFLIIFLVQVTVDTPTSPVTSGLPLFFVITVTAIKQGYEDWLRHRADNEVNKRTVYIIENAQRVRKESEKIKVGDIVEVRADEAFPCDLILLSSCSSDGTCYVTTASLDGESNCKVMPTTP
;
A
#
# COMPACT_ATOMS: atom_id res chain seq x y z
N MET A 1 -11.42 7.26 -28.83
CA MET A 1 -11.28 6.11 -27.90
C MET A 1 -9.88 5.99 -27.28
N PHE A 2 -9.03 7.03 -27.27
CA PHE A 2 -7.63 6.95 -26.81
C PHE A 2 -7.21 8.05 -25.82
N ARG A 3 -8.16 8.68 -25.10
CA ARG A 3 -7.90 9.82 -24.21
C ARG A 3 -8.04 9.53 -22.70
N ARG A 4 -8.26 8.26 -22.32
CA ARG A 4 -8.51 7.86 -20.91
C ARG A 4 -7.35 7.14 -20.22
N SER A 5 -6.24 6.84 -20.91
CA SER A 5 -5.21 5.95 -20.35
C SER A 5 -3.99 6.62 -19.72
N PHE A 6 -3.88 7.95 -19.72
CA PHE A 6 -2.65 8.65 -19.30
C PHE A 6 -2.72 9.41 -17.96
N ASN A 7 -3.87 9.48 -17.28
CA ASN A 7 -3.97 10.18 -15.99
C ASN A 7 -3.67 9.30 -14.75
N SER A 8 -3.24 8.05 -14.92
CA SER A 8 -2.95 7.17 -13.77
C SER A 8 -1.53 7.30 -13.21
N PHE A 9 -0.66 8.13 -13.79
CA PHE A 9 0.77 8.08 -13.46
C PHE A 9 1.30 9.16 -12.51
N CYS A 10 0.58 10.25 -12.24
CA CYS A 10 1.01 11.25 -11.26
C CYS A 10 -0.22 11.96 -10.69
N ALA A 11 -0.69 11.52 -9.53
CA ALA A 11 -1.57 12.33 -8.69
C ALA A 11 -1.43 11.87 -7.23
N GLY A 12 -0.33 12.30 -6.59
CA GLY A 12 -0.40 12.64 -5.17
C GLY A 12 -1.20 13.94 -5.06
N GLU A 13 -2.52 13.87 -5.30
CA GLU A 13 -3.39 14.93 -4.81
C GLU A 13 -3.45 14.76 -3.29
N GLU A 14 -2.83 15.71 -2.57
CA GLU A 14 -3.16 15.98 -1.18
C GLU A 14 -4.67 16.27 -1.10
N LYS A 15 -5.47 15.21 -0.91
CA LYS A 15 -6.87 15.35 -0.52
C LYS A 15 -6.88 16.01 0.85
N ARG A 16 -7.13 17.32 0.87
CA ARG A 16 -7.61 18.04 2.05
C ARG A 16 -8.60 17.14 2.79
N VAL A 17 -8.41 17.00 4.10
CA VAL A 17 -9.28 16.20 4.97
C VAL A 17 -10.67 16.84 4.99
N GLY A 18 -11.48 16.49 4.00
CA GLY A 18 -12.90 16.78 4.01
C GLY A 18 -13.61 15.85 4.99
N THR A 19 -14.72 16.31 5.55
CA THR A 19 -15.62 15.45 6.33
C THR A 19 -16.11 14.30 5.45
N ARG A 20 -16.15 13.09 6.01
CA ARG A 20 -16.73 11.90 5.36
C ARG A 20 -17.97 11.46 6.12
N THR A 21 -19.02 11.10 5.38
CA THR A 21 -20.23 10.50 5.94
C THR A 21 -20.30 9.06 5.47
N VAL A 22 -20.45 8.13 6.42
CA VAL A 22 -20.51 6.69 6.15
C VAL A 22 -21.86 6.16 6.63
N PHE A 23 -22.56 5.44 5.76
CA PHE A 23 -23.82 4.77 6.09
C PHE A 23 -23.56 3.29 6.34
N VAL A 24 -23.98 2.80 7.51
CA VAL A 24 -23.86 1.38 7.86
C VAL A 24 -24.70 0.54 6.90
N GLY A 25 -24.10 -0.50 6.32
CA GLY A 25 -24.76 -1.40 5.37
C GLY A 25 -25.00 -0.80 3.98
N ASN A 26 -24.37 0.35 3.65
CA ASN A 26 -24.47 1.00 2.34
C ASN A 26 -25.91 1.37 1.91
N ARG A 27 -26.82 1.56 2.88
CA ARG A 27 -28.20 1.97 2.64
C ARG A 27 -28.37 3.44 3.05
N PRO A 28 -28.40 4.39 2.10
CA PRO A 28 -28.71 5.78 2.42
C PRO A 28 -30.16 5.89 2.88
N ASP A 29 -30.42 6.79 3.82
CA ASP A 29 -31.77 7.02 4.33
C ASP A 29 -32.64 7.61 3.21
N SER A 30 -33.81 7.02 2.96
CA SER A 30 -34.65 7.29 1.77
C SER A 30 -35.29 8.70 1.76
N ALA A 31 -35.09 9.51 2.80
CA ALA A 31 -35.96 10.64 3.09
C ALA A 31 -35.38 12.04 2.86
N ALA A 32 -34.08 12.23 2.61
CA ALA A 32 -33.54 13.59 2.43
C ALA A 32 -32.34 13.65 1.48
N GLU A 33 -32.52 14.48 0.44
CA GLU A 33 -31.49 15.04 -0.45
C GLU A 33 -30.81 14.08 -1.45
N VAL A 34 -30.39 14.66 -2.58
CA VAL A 34 -29.62 13.98 -3.62
C VAL A 34 -28.28 13.53 -3.03
N TYR A 35 -28.22 12.30 -2.54
CA TYR A 35 -26.97 11.72 -2.03
C TYR A 35 -25.98 11.51 -3.18
N ILE A 36 -24.93 12.34 -3.22
CA ILE A 36 -23.78 12.08 -4.07
C ILE A 36 -22.92 11.04 -3.35
N ALA A 37 -22.91 9.81 -3.87
CA ALA A 37 -22.09 8.74 -3.31
C ALA A 37 -20.61 9.15 -3.26
N GLN A 38 -20.08 9.32 -2.05
CA GLN A 38 -18.68 9.66 -1.84
C GLN A 38 -17.80 8.47 -2.29
N ARG A 39 -16.77 8.77 -3.09
CA ARG A 39 -15.79 7.76 -3.51
C ARG A 39 -14.73 7.57 -2.43
N PHE A 40 -14.71 6.39 -1.84
CA PHE A 40 -13.68 5.94 -0.91
C PHE A 40 -12.56 5.20 -1.64
N CYS A 41 -11.42 5.03 -0.97
CA CYS A 41 -10.35 4.15 -1.46
C CYS A 41 -10.73 2.68 -1.27
N ASP A 42 -10.14 1.80 -2.07
CA ASP A 42 -10.25 0.36 -1.92
C ASP A 42 -9.39 -0.13 -0.73
N ASN A 43 -9.77 -1.24 -0.08
CA ASN A 43 -9.03 -1.80 1.06
C ASN A 43 -7.80 -2.62 0.64
N ARG A 44 -7.10 -2.22 -0.42
CA ARG A 44 -5.92 -2.93 -0.92
C ARG A 44 -4.64 -2.23 -0.47
N ILE A 45 -3.83 -2.91 0.33
CA ILE A 45 -2.50 -2.43 0.71
C ILE A 45 -1.49 -2.69 -0.41
N VAL A 46 -0.69 -1.68 -0.74
CA VAL A 46 0.44 -1.76 -1.68
C VAL A 46 1.62 -1.02 -1.05
N SER A 47 2.51 -1.75 -0.39
CA SER A 47 3.74 -1.24 0.22
C SER A 47 4.94 -1.31 -0.73
N SER A 48 4.84 -2.08 -1.80
CA SER A 48 5.85 -2.17 -2.85
C SER A 48 6.02 -0.87 -3.63
N LYS A 49 7.28 -0.57 -3.99
CA LYS A 49 7.66 0.66 -4.70
C LYS A 49 7.64 0.49 -6.21
N TYR A 50 7.89 -0.73 -6.68
CA TYR A 50 8.05 -1.06 -8.09
C TYR A 50 6.93 -1.99 -8.56
N THR A 51 6.61 -1.88 -9.83
CA THR A 51 5.86 -2.86 -10.60
C THR A 51 6.82 -3.57 -11.54
N LEU A 52 6.45 -4.74 -12.06
CA LEU A 52 7.28 -5.47 -13.04
C LEU A 52 7.71 -4.58 -14.22
N TRP A 53 6.84 -3.67 -14.66
CA TRP A 53 7.10 -2.78 -15.79
C TRP A 53 7.93 -1.54 -15.43
N ASN A 54 7.65 -0.92 -14.28
CA ASN A 54 8.34 0.32 -13.92
C ASN A 54 9.66 0.08 -13.18
N PHE A 55 9.95 -1.17 -12.80
CA PHE A 55 11.13 -1.52 -12.01
C PHE A 55 12.40 -0.98 -12.66
N LEU A 56 12.70 -1.39 -13.90
CA LEU A 56 13.95 -1.01 -14.55
C LEU A 56 14.10 0.52 -14.73
N PRO A 57 13.17 1.26 -15.36
CA PRO A 57 13.35 2.69 -15.58
C PRO A 57 13.39 3.48 -14.26
N LYS A 58 12.53 3.14 -13.29
CA LYS A 58 12.49 3.84 -12.00
C LYS A 58 13.71 3.53 -11.14
N ASN A 59 14.12 2.26 -11.08
CA ASN A 59 15.29 1.83 -10.32
C ASN A 59 16.57 2.46 -10.86
N LEU A 60 16.79 2.42 -12.19
CA LEU A 60 17.96 3.06 -12.80
C LEU A 60 17.98 4.57 -12.54
N PHE A 61 16.85 5.24 -12.69
CA PHE A 61 16.75 6.68 -12.40
C PHE A 61 17.14 6.99 -10.95
N GLU A 62 16.65 6.21 -9.97
CA GLU A 62 17.00 6.38 -8.56
C GLU A 62 18.48 6.11 -8.27
N GLN A 63 19.08 5.12 -8.94
CA GLN A 63 20.50 4.82 -8.80
C GLN A 63 21.38 5.93 -9.38
N PHE A 64 21.04 6.48 -10.55
CA PHE A 64 21.81 7.56 -11.19
C PHE A 64 21.55 8.94 -10.59
N ARG A 65 20.54 9.12 -9.73
CA ARG A 65 20.43 10.34 -8.90
C ARG A 65 21.50 10.43 -7.80
N ARG A 66 22.21 9.34 -7.51
CA ARG A 66 23.34 9.37 -6.56
C ARG A 66 24.57 9.98 -7.23
N ILE A 67 25.18 10.97 -6.57
CA ILE A 67 26.31 11.75 -7.10
C ILE A 67 27.44 10.85 -7.62
N ALA A 68 27.82 9.81 -6.88
CA ALA A 68 28.87 8.88 -7.30
C ALA A 68 28.52 8.12 -8.59
N ASN A 69 27.32 7.54 -8.68
CA ASN A 69 26.88 6.80 -9.86
C ASN A 69 26.74 7.72 -11.08
N PHE A 70 26.24 8.94 -10.87
CA PHE A 70 26.16 9.96 -11.92
C PHE A 70 27.53 10.40 -12.42
N TYR A 71 28.48 10.60 -11.50
CA TYR A 71 29.87 10.92 -11.82
C TYR A 71 30.51 9.83 -12.69
N PHE A 72 30.43 8.55 -12.27
CA PHE A 72 30.98 7.45 -13.06
C PHE A 72 30.29 7.29 -14.42
N LEU A 73 28.98 7.58 -14.50
CA LEU A 73 28.26 7.61 -15.78
C LEU A 73 28.83 8.66 -16.73
N ILE A 74 29.09 9.89 -16.26
CA ILE A 74 29.70 10.94 -17.07
C ILE A 74 31.09 10.53 -17.55
N ILE A 75 31.94 10.03 -16.64
CA ILE A 75 33.29 9.57 -17.00
C ILE A 75 33.24 8.48 -18.06
N PHE A 76 32.35 7.51 -17.91
CA PHE A 76 32.14 6.45 -18.89
C PHE A 76 31.72 7.02 -20.26
N LEU A 77 30.77 7.95 -20.29
CA LEU A 77 30.33 8.60 -21.54
C LEU A 77 31.46 9.39 -22.22
N VAL A 78 32.29 10.11 -21.45
CA VAL A 78 33.47 10.81 -21.97
C VAL A 78 34.48 9.83 -22.55
N GLN A 79 34.78 8.72 -21.86
CA GLN A 79 35.72 7.71 -22.33
C GLN A 79 35.24 6.97 -23.59
N VAL A 80 33.93 6.83 -23.80
CA VAL A 80 33.36 6.19 -25.00
C VAL A 80 33.33 7.15 -26.21
N THR A 81 33.22 8.45 -25.97
CA THR A 81 33.06 9.46 -27.04
C THR A 81 34.37 10.11 -27.47
N VAL A 82 35.36 10.15 -26.57
CA VAL A 82 36.68 10.76 -26.81
C VAL A 82 37.76 9.70 -26.72
N ASP A 83 38.79 9.82 -27.57
CA ASP A 83 40.00 9.00 -27.50
C ASP A 83 40.76 9.33 -26.20
N THR A 84 40.44 8.59 -25.15
CA THR A 84 41.12 8.68 -23.86
C THR A 84 42.15 7.56 -23.73
N PRO A 85 43.28 7.78 -23.03
CA PRO A 85 44.32 6.76 -22.87
C PRO A 85 43.87 5.58 -22.00
N THR A 86 42.79 5.75 -21.24
CA THR A 86 42.19 4.74 -20.37
C THR A 86 41.03 4.03 -21.06
N SER A 87 41.01 2.70 -21.01
CA SER A 87 39.91 1.92 -21.59
C SER A 87 38.55 2.21 -20.92
N PRO A 88 37.44 2.40 -21.67
CA PRO A 88 36.08 2.56 -21.12
C PRO A 88 35.64 1.42 -20.19
N VAL A 89 36.23 0.24 -20.33
CA VAL A 89 35.97 -0.92 -19.47
C VAL A 89 36.30 -0.62 -18.01
N THR A 90 37.35 0.18 -17.76
CA THR A 90 37.82 0.49 -16.40
C THR A 90 36.84 1.31 -15.57
N SER A 91 35.98 2.12 -16.20
CA SER A 91 34.89 2.85 -15.53
C SER A 91 33.54 2.15 -15.68
N GLY A 92 33.27 1.56 -16.86
CA GLY A 92 32.00 0.94 -17.18
C GLY A 92 31.75 -0.38 -16.43
N LEU A 93 32.78 -1.22 -16.27
CA LEU A 93 32.62 -2.52 -15.62
C LEU A 93 32.27 -2.38 -14.12
N PRO A 94 32.98 -1.56 -13.31
CA PRO A 94 32.59 -1.35 -11.91
C PRO A 94 31.21 -0.71 -11.77
N LEU A 95 30.88 0.27 -12.63
CA LEU A 95 29.57 0.91 -12.64
C LEU A 95 28.46 -0.10 -12.93
N PHE A 96 28.59 -0.88 -14.01
CA PHE A 96 27.62 -1.91 -14.36
C PHE A 96 27.44 -2.95 -13.24
N PHE A 97 28.54 -3.40 -12.63
CA PHE A 97 28.50 -4.34 -11.52
C PHE A 97 27.73 -3.79 -10.32
N VAL A 98 28.08 -2.58 -9.85
CA VAL A 98 27.41 -1.95 -8.70
C VAL A 98 25.94 -1.69 -8.98
N ILE A 99 25.60 -1.20 -10.18
CA ILE A 99 24.20 -0.96 -10.56
C ILE A 99 23.40 -2.26 -10.58
N THR A 100 23.97 -3.32 -11.14
CA THR A 100 23.32 -4.64 -11.25
C THR A 100 23.09 -5.27 -9.87
N VAL A 101 24.11 -5.31 -9.01
CA VAL A 101 23.98 -5.88 -7.66
C VAL A 101 22.95 -5.10 -6.84
N THR A 102 22.98 -3.77 -6.94
CA THR A 102 22.01 -2.89 -6.24
C THR A 102 20.59 -3.11 -6.75
N ALA A 103 20.41 -3.23 -8.07
CA ALA A 103 19.11 -3.51 -8.67
C ALA A 103 18.57 -4.86 -8.20
N ILE A 104 19.38 -5.93 -8.24
CA ILE A 104 18.96 -7.27 -7.78
C ILE A 104 18.52 -7.23 -6.31
N LYS A 105 19.34 -6.63 -5.44
CA LYS A 105 19.00 -6.51 -4.01
C LYS A 105 17.67 -5.78 -3.81
N GLN A 106 17.52 -4.61 -4.43
CA GLN A 106 16.30 -3.81 -4.29
C GLN A 106 15.07 -4.49 -4.89
N GLY A 107 15.23 -5.19 -6.02
CA GLY A 107 14.16 -5.96 -6.65
C GLY A 107 13.71 -7.14 -5.78
N TYR A 108 14.66 -7.85 -5.14
CA TYR A 108 14.34 -8.92 -4.22
C TYR A 108 13.60 -8.42 -2.97
N GLU A 109 14.09 -7.35 -2.35
CA GLU A 109 13.43 -6.72 -1.21
C GLU A 109 12.00 -6.24 -1.55
N ASP A 110 11.81 -5.66 -2.74
CA ASP A 110 10.48 -5.22 -3.18
C ASP A 110 9.56 -6.40 -3.52
N TRP A 111 10.10 -7.50 -4.05
CA TRP A 111 9.34 -8.73 -4.27
C TRP A 111 8.83 -9.35 -2.96
N LEU A 112 9.64 -9.32 -1.89
CA LEU A 112 9.19 -9.74 -0.57
C LEU A 112 8.02 -8.88 -0.07
N ARG A 113 8.02 -7.58 -0.34
CA ARG A 113 6.88 -6.70 -0.04
C ARG A 113 5.63 -7.08 -0.83
N HIS A 114 5.74 -7.34 -2.13
CA HIS A 114 4.61 -7.81 -2.94
C HIS A 114 4.00 -9.11 -2.38
N ARG A 115 4.85 -10.04 -1.94
CA ARG A 115 4.39 -11.29 -1.33
C ARG A 115 3.66 -11.03 -0.01
N ALA A 116 4.23 -10.22 0.87
CA ALA A 116 3.62 -9.85 2.16
C ALA A 116 2.29 -9.10 1.98
N ASP A 117 2.26 -8.11 1.08
CA ASP A 117 1.04 -7.36 0.75
C ASP A 117 -0.06 -8.31 0.25
N ASN A 118 0.29 -9.27 -0.62
CA ASN A 118 -0.67 -10.23 -1.17
C ASN A 118 -1.21 -11.19 -0.10
N GLU A 119 -0.43 -11.53 0.92
CA GLU A 119 -0.88 -12.33 2.06
C GLU A 119 -1.92 -11.56 2.90
N VAL A 120 -1.65 -10.29 3.21
CA VAL A 120 -2.57 -9.42 3.96
C VAL A 120 -3.86 -9.15 3.18
N ASN A 121 -3.75 -8.80 1.89
CA ASN A 121 -4.89 -8.50 1.03
C ASN A 121 -5.84 -9.70 0.86
N LYS A 122 -5.30 -10.93 0.81
CA LYS A 122 -6.07 -12.16 0.62
C LYS A 122 -6.50 -12.84 1.92
N ARG A 123 -6.21 -12.24 3.08
CA ARG A 123 -6.68 -12.75 4.36
C ARG A 123 -8.21 -12.85 4.34
N THR A 124 -8.73 -14.00 4.77
CA THR A 124 -10.17 -14.20 4.88
C THR A 124 -10.73 -13.38 6.04
N VAL A 125 -11.78 -12.62 5.77
CA VAL A 125 -12.53 -11.82 6.72
C VAL A 125 -14.01 -12.20 6.67
N TYR A 126 -14.71 -11.98 7.78
CA TYR A 126 -16.15 -12.20 7.85
C TYR A 126 -16.87 -10.86 7.82
N ILE A 127 -17.84 -10.75 6.92
CA ILE A 127 -18.71 -9.58 6.84
C ILE A 127 -20.17 -10.01 6.98
N ILE A 128 -21.01 -9.09 7.43
CA ILE A 128 -22.45 -9.29 7.54
C ILE A 128 -23.14 -8.63 6.35
N GLU A 129 -23.70 -9.44 5.45
CA GLU A 129 -24.48 -8.99 4.30
C GLU A 129 -25.88 -9.61 4.37
N ASN A 130 -26.92 -8.79 4.30
CA ASN A 130 -28.32 -9.25 4.34
C ASN A 130 -28.63 -10.21 5.52
N ALA A 131 -28.13 -9.87 6.71
CA ALA A 131 -28.23 -10.68 7.93
C ALA A 131 -27.59 -12.09 7.81
N GLN A 132 -26.72 -12.30 6.83
CA GLN A 132 -25.96 -13.53 6.66
C GLN A 132 -24.46 -13.25 6.77
N ARG A 133 -23.75 -14.23 7.29
CA ARG A 133 -22.30 -14.18 7.46
C ARG A 133 -21.61 -14.64 6.18
N VAL A 134 -20.88 -13.76 5.53
CA VAL A 134 -20.21 -14.01 4.24
C VAL A 134 -18.69 -13.91 4.43
N ARG A 135 -17.96 -14.85 3.83
CA ARG A 135 -16.49 -14.82 3.76
C ARG A 135 -16.05 -13.98 2.56
N LYS A 136 -15.14 -13.04 2.77
CA LYS A 136 -14.49 -12.27 1.71
C LYS A 136 -12.98 -12.17 1.94
N GLU A 137 -12.26 -11.78 0.90
CA GLU A 137 -10.86 -11.35 1.03
C GLU A 137 -10.82 -9.93 1.60
N SER A 138 -9.82 -9.63 2.44
CA SER A 138 -9.63 -8.33 3.08
C SER A 138 -9.66 -7.18 2.08
N GLU A 139 -9.04 -7.33 0.91
CA GLU A 139 -9.02 -6.28 -0.12
C GLU A 139 -10.40 -5.96 -0.74
N LYS A 140 -11.40 -6.81 -0.53
CA LYS A 140 -12.77 -6.63 -1.05
C LYS A 140 -13.70 -5.91 -0.06
N ILE A 141 -13.23 -5.61 1.15
CA ILE A 141 -14.00 -4.80 2.12
C ILE A 141 -14.23 -3.41 1.54
N LYS A 142 -15.45 -2.89 1.70
CA LYS A 142 -15.82 -1.53 1.35
C LYS A 142 -16.24 -0.75 2.58
N VAL A 143 -16.05 0.56 2.52
CA VAL A 143 -16.54 1.48 3.56
C VAL A 143 -18.05 1.32 3.70
N GLY A 144 -18.53 1.14 4.93
CA GLY A 144 -19.94 0.86 5.25
C GLY A 144 -20.26 -0.61 5.48
N ASP A 145 -19.34 -1.53 5.16
CA ASP A 145 -19.50 -2.96 5.46
C ASP A 145 -19.41 -3.22 6.98
N ILE A 146 -20.22 -4.15 7.47
CA ILE A 146 -20.15 -4.62 8.86
C ILE A 146 -19.19 -5.80 8.90
N VAL A 147 -18.10 -5.67 9.65
CA VAL A 147 -17.05 -6.68 9.77
C VAL A 147 -17.16 -7.37 11.12
N GLU A 148 -17.12 -8.71 11.12
CA GLU A 148 -16.99 -9.52 12.33
C GLU A 148 -15.52 -9.93 12.49
N VAL A 149 -14.90 -9.55 13.61
CA VAL A 149 -13.52 -9.91 13.95
C VAL A 149 -13.55 -10.85 15.15
N ARG A 150 -12.83 -11.97 15.06
CA ARG A 150 -12.74 -12.94 16.16
C ARG A 150 -11.54 -12.65 17.05
N ALA A 151 -11.52 -13.28 18.22
CA ALA A 151 -10.34 -13.28 19.09
C ALA A 151 -9.10 -13.77 18.32
N ASP A 152 -7.96 -13.14 18.60
CA ASP A 152 -6.65 -13.43 17.99
C ASP A 152 -6.56 -13.20 16.47
N GLU A 153 -7.55 -12.53 15.87
CA GLU A 153 -7.48 -12.06 14.47
C GLU A 153 -6.97 -10.62 14.39
N ALA A 154 -6.17 -10.33 13.36
CA ALA A 154 -5.76 -8.95 13.10
C ALA A 154 -6.88 -8.18 12.41
N PHE A 155 -7.00 -6.89 12.73
CA PHE A 155 -7.97 -6.01 12.10
C PHE A 155 -7.66 -5.82 10.60
N PRO A 156 -8.66 -5.94 9.72
CA PRO A 156 -8.45 -5.83 8.28
C PRO A 156 -8.44 -4.38 7.77
N CYS A 157 -8.95 -3.44 8.55
CA CYS A 157 -8.97 -2.00 8.31
C CYS A 157 -9.34 -1.28 9.63
N ASP A 158 -9.38 0.05 9.61
CA ASP A 158 -9.87 0.85 10.73
C ASP A 158 -11.38 0.63 10.92
N LEU A 159 -11.79 0.21 12.12
CA LEU A 159 -13.18 -0.10 12.46
C LEU A 159 -13.70 0.80 13.58
N ILE A 160 -15.03 0.96 13.62
CA ILE A 160 -15.75 1.51 14.76
C ILE A 160 -16.38 0.32 15.50
N LEU A 161 -16.11 0.20 16.80
CA LEU A 161 -16.62 -0.89 17.61
C LEU A 161 -18.11 -0.68 17.94
N LEU A 162 -18.98 -1.45 17.29
CA LEU A 162 -20.43 -1.38 17.49
C LEU A 162 -20.93 -2.28 18.63
N SER A 163 -20.37 -3.49 18.72
CA SER A 163 -20.80 -4.50 19.69
C SER A 163 -19.64 -5.45 19.99
N SER A 164 -19.62 -5.97 21.22
CA SER A 164 -18.67 -6.96 21.70
C SER A 164 -19.43 -8.14 22.29
N CYS A 165 -18.84 -9.33 22.27
CA CYS A 165 -19.41 -10.50 22.94
C CYS A 165 -19.24 -10.46 24.46
N SER A 166 -18.42 -9.55 24.99
CA SER A 166 -18.22 -9.38 26.42
C SER A 166 -19.43 -8.71 27.08
N SER A 167 -19.79 -9.17 28.29
CA SER A 167 -20.98 -8.70 29.01
C SER A 167 -20.88 -7.26 29.50
N ASP A 168 -19.67 -6.73 29.61
CA ASP A 168 -19.37 -5.34 29.96
C ASP A 168 -19.33 -4.39 28.74
N GLY A 169 -19.55 -4.92 27.53
CA GLY A 169 -19.48 -4.14 26.30
C GLY A 169 -18.08 -3.60 26.00
N THR A 170 -17.02 -4.25 26.50
CA THR A 170 -15.64 -3.87 26.21
C THR A 170 -14.96 -4.85 25.25
N CYS A 171 -13.94 -4.37 24.54
CA CYS A 171 -13.05 -5.16 23.71
C CYS A 171 -11.59 -4.88 24.12
N TYR A 172 -10.77 -5.93 24.15
CA TYR A 172 -9.34 -5.83 24.44
C TYR A 172 -8.56 -5.89 23.14
N VAL A 173 -7.73 -4.88 22.89
CA VAL A 173 -6.95 -4.76 21.66
C VAL A 173 -5.47 -4.59 22.00
N THR A 174 -4.63 -5.39 21.36
CA THR A 174 -3.17 -5.26 21.45
C THR A 174 -2.65 -4.48 20.25
N THR A 175 -1.87 -3.43 20.49
CA THR A 175 -1.28 -2.57 19.44
C THR A 175 0.18 -2.92 19.12
N ALA A 176 0.69 -4.07 19.59
CA ALA A 176 2.08 -4.49 19.43
C ALA A 176 2.66 -4.35 18.00
N SER A 177 1.83 -4.55 16.96
CA SER A 177 2.27 -4.39 15.57
C SER A 177 2.39 -2.93 15.09
N LEU A 178 1.79 -1.98 15.80
CA LEU A 178 1.77 -0.55 15.49
C LEU A 178 2.77 0.26 16.34
N ASP A 179 2.78 0.04 17.66
CA ASP A 179 3.60 0.81 18.62
C ASP A 179 4.60 -0.06 19.40
N GLY A 180 4.56 -1.39 19.25
CA GLY A 180 5.43 -2.30 19.99
C GLY A 180 4.99 -2.57 21.43
N GLU A 181 3.85 -2.01 21.87
CA GLU A 181 3.33 -2.24 23.22
C GLU A 181 2.67 -3.63 23.31
N SER A 182 3.07 -4.43 24.31
CA SER A 182 2.51 -5.76 24.56
C SER A 182 1.26 -5.73 25.46
N ASN A 183 0.90 -4.58 26.01
CA ASN A 183 -0.25 -4.44 26.88
C ASN A 183 -1.56 -4.36 26.08
N CYS A 184 -2.64 -4.89 26.64
CA CYS A 184 -3.97 -4.78 26.05
C CYS A 184 -4.60 -3.43 26.40
N LYS A 185 -5.10 -2.72 25.39
CA LYS A 185 -5.91 -1.51 25.54
C LYS A 185 -7.38 -1.89 25.59
N VAL A 186 -8.13 -1.29 26.51
CA VAL A 186 -9.58 -1.51 26.65
C VAL A 186 -10.31 -0.50 25.78
N MET A 187 -11.18 -0.98 24.90
CA MET A 187 -12.02 -0.16 24.04
C MET A 187 -13.50 -0.39 24.36
N PRO A 188 -14.24 0.64 24.79
CA PRO A 188 -15.67 0.53 25.04
C PRO A 188 -16.46 0.52 23.71
N THR A 189 -17.57 -0.20 23.69
CA THR A 189 -18.56 -0.14 22.59
C THR A 189 -19.26 1.22 22.55
N THR A 190 -19.72 1.61 21.36
CA THR A 190 -20.60 2.78 21.24
C THR A 190 -21.93 2.54 21.98
N PRO A 191 -22.43 3.52 22.75
CA PRO A 191 -23.68 3.38 23.51
C PRO A 191 -24.92 3.21 22.62
#